data_AF-A0AAX3ITS3-F1
#
_entry.id   AF-A0AAX3ITS3-F1
#
_cell.length_a   1.000
_cell.length_b   1.000
_cell.length_c   1.000
_cell.angle_alpha   90.00
_cell.angle_beta   90.00
_cell.angle_gamma   90.00
#
_symmetry.space_group_name_H-M   'P 1'
#
loop_
_entity.id
_entity.type
_entity.pdbx_description
1 polymer ?
#
loop_
_entity_poly.entity_id
_entity_poly.type
_entity_poly.pdbx_seq_one_letter_code
_entity_poly.pdbx_strand_id
1 'polypeptide(L)' 'MNLNKYILKIDQDLNSPDALLLLNTHYKQLNAQEKELFILALMGKVIELKTMIEADKYR' A
#
# COMPACT_ATOMS: atom_id res chain seq x y z
N MET A 1 -6.46 8.37 -14.08
CA MET A 1 -5.82 7.99 -12.81
C MET A 1 -4.85 6.85 -13.05
N ASN A 2 -3.70 6.85 -12.38
CA ASN A 2 -2.61 5.90 -12.62
C ASN A 2 -2.33 5.12 -11.32
N LEU A 3 -2.25 3.79 -11.40
CA LEU A 3 -1.89 2.88 -10.31
C LEU A 3 -0.61 3.32 -9.58
N ASN A 4 0.38 3.85 -10.32
CA ASN A 4 1.65 4.33 -9.77
C ASN A 4 1.48 5.44 -8.72
N LYS A 5 0.41 6.26 -8.83
CA LYS A 5 0.11 7.28 -7.82
C LYS A 5 -0.22 6.66 -6.46
N TYR A 6 -0.98 5.56 -6.45
CA TYR A 6 -1.35 4.89 -5.20
C TYR A 6 -0.20 4.10 -4.63
N ILE A 7 0.64 3.47 -5.47
CA ILE A 7 1.88 2.81 -5.04
C ILE A 7 2.76 3.80 -4.25
N LEU A 8 3.08 4.94 -4.86
CA LEU A 8 3.91 5.98 -4.23
C LEU A 8 3.31 6.50 -2.93
N LYS A 9 1.98 6.69 -2.90
CA LYS A 9 1.31 7.19 -1.70
C LYS A 9 1.29 6.17 -0.56
N ILE A 10 1.02 4.91 -0.88
CA ILE A 10 1.04 3.81 0.10
C ILE A 10 2.46 3.64 0.65
N ASP A 11 3.50 3.73 -0.18
CA ASP A 11 4.89 3.69 0.28
C ASP A 11 5.19 4.81 1.29
N GLN A 12 4.72 6.02 1.03
CA GLN A 12 4.87 7.14 1.96
C GLN A 12 4.12 6.89 3.28
N ASP A 13 2.89 6.39 3.20
CA ASP A 13 2.06 6.15 4.38
C ASP A 13 2.62 5.02 5.25
N LEU A 14 3.13 3.95 4.64
CA LEU A 14 3.71 2.79 5.34
C LEU A 14 5.01 3.13 6.10
N ASN A 15 5.71 4.18 5.70
CA ASN A 15 6.90 4.67 6.42
C ASN A 15 6.55 5.50 7.67
N SER A 16 5.27 5.79 7.91
CA SER A 16 4.80 6.53 9.09
C SER A 16 4.48 5.58 10.24
N PRO A 17 4.73 5.98 11.51
CA PRO A 17 4.21 5.25 12.67
C PRO A 17 2.67 5.15 12.69
N ASP A 18 1.98 6.08 12.02
CA ASP A 18 0.51 6.12 11.92
C ASP A 18 -0.02 5.48 10.62
N ALA A 19 0.73 4.56 10.01
CA ALA A 19 0.43 3.98 8.70
C ALA A 19 -1.02 3.52 8.54
N LEU A 20 -1.57 2.80 9.53
CA LEU A 20 -2.96 2.31 9.49
C LEU A 20 -3.98 3.44 9.42
N LEU A 21 -3.77 4.52 10.17
CA LEU A 21 -4.65 5.68 10.17
C LEU A 21 -4.59 6.41 8.82
N LEU A 22 -3.38 6.61 8.28
CA LEU A 22 -3.17 7.29 6.99
C LEU A 22 -3.80 6.51 5.83
N LEU A 23 -3.53 5.22 5.73
CA LEU A 23 -4.10 4.35 4.69
C LEU A 23 -5.63 4.34 4.74
N ASN A 24 -6.22 4.22 5.94
CA ASN A 24 -7.66 4.26 6.11
C ASN A 24 -8.27 5.62 5.74
N THR A 25 -7.61 6.70 6.14
CA THR A 25 -8.05 8.07 5.83
C THR A 25 -8.06 8.32 4.33
N HIS A 26 -6.97 7.94 3.63
CA HIS A 26 -6.93 8.07 2.17
C HIS A 26 -7.97 7.20 1.50
N TYR A 27 -8.10 5.93 1.88
CA TYR A 27 -9.09 5.02 1.30
C TYR A 27 -10.52 5.55 1.38
N LYS A 28 -10.89 6.20 2.49
CA LYS A 28 -12.24 6.78 2.68
C LYS A 28 -12.55 7.94 1.74
N GLN A 29 -11.54 8.69 1.28
CA GLN A 29 -11.68 9.83 0.39
C GLN A 29 -11.84 9.45 -1.08
N LEU A 30 -11.61 8.17 -1.41
CA LEU A 30 -11.62 7.66 -2.78
C LEU A 30 -13.02 7.29 -3.27
N ASN A 31 -13.29 7.55 -4.55
CA ASN A 31 -14.43 6.95 -5.26
C ASN A 31 -14.20 5.45 -5.56
N ALA A 32 -15.23 4.76 -6.09
CA ALA A 32 -15.20 3.31 -6.31
C ALA A 32 -14.02 2.85 -7.18
N GLN A 33 -13.78 3.52 -8.32
CA GLN A 33 -12.69 3.15 -9.23
C GLN A 33 -11.32 3.36 -8.59
N GLU A 34 -11.15 4.43 -7.81
CA GLU A 34 -9.88 4.67 -7.13
C GLU A 34 -9.63 3.68 -6.00
N LYS A 35 -10.68 3.25 -5.30
CA LYS A 35 -10.59 2.22 -4.27
C LYS A 35 -10.06 0.91 -4.84
N GLU A 36 -10.52 0.51 -6.02
CA GLU A 36 -10.00 -0.68 -6.71
C GLU A 36 -8.50 -0.54 -6.99
N LEU A 37 -8.07 0.58 -7.58
CA LEU A 37 -6.64 0.84 -7.86
C LEU A 37 -5.80 0.91 -6.57
N PHE A 38 -6.34 1.51 -5.51
CA PHE A 38 -5.67 1.59 -4.21
C PHE A 38 -5.49 0.21 -3.57
N ILE A 39 -6.54 -0.63 -3.60
CA ILE A 39 -6.47 -2.00 -3.07
C ILE A 39 -5.45 -2.82 -3.87
N LEU A 40 -5.45 -2.73 -5.20
CA LEU A 40 -4.46 -3.42 -6.04
C LEU A 40 -3.02 -3.01 -5.69
N ALA A 41 -2.77 -1.71 -5.50
CA ALA A 41 -1.46 -1.22 -5.07
C ALA A 41 -1.08 -1.74 -3.67
N LEU A 42 -2.03 -1.75 -2.72
CA LEU A 42 -1.80 -2.26 -1.37
C LEU A 42 -1.50 -3.76 -1.36
N MET A 43 -2.20 -4.55 -2.17
CA MET A 43 -1.93 -5.98 -2.33
C MET A 43 -0.53 -6.24 -2.88
N GLY A 44 -0.09 -5.45 -3.87
CA GLY A 44 1.29 -5.50 -4.37
C GLY A 44 2.32 -5.29 -3.27
N LYS A 45 2.10 -4.30 -2.40
CA LYS A 45 2.99 -4.01 -1.25
C LYS A 45 3.02 -5.13 -0.21
N VAL A 46 1.88 -5.76 0.07
CA VAL A 46 1.83 -6.92 0.98
C VAL A 46 2.66 -8.08 0.42
N ILE A 47 2.62 -8.32 -0.89
CA ILE A 47 3.45 -9.35 -1.53
C ILE A 47 4.94 -9.02 -1.40
N GLU A 48 5.34 -7.79 -1.74
CA GLU A 48 6.73 -7.33 -1.61
C GLU A 48 7.28 -7.55 -0.19
N LEU A 49 6.53 -7.12 0.84
CA LEU A 49 6.93 -7.27 2.23
C LEU A 49 7.06 -8.74 2.65
N LYS A 50 6.13 -9.60 2.22
CA LYS A 50 6.21 -11.05 2.50
C LYS A 50 7.44 -11.67 1.86
N THR A 51 7.73 -11.33 0.61
CA THR A 51 8.92 -11.82 -0.10
C THR A 51 10.21 -11.37 0.58
N MET A 52 10.29 -10.13 1.07
CA MET A 52 11.45 -9.65 1.84
C MET A 52 11.64 -10.43 3.14
N ILE A 53 10.55 -10.64 3.91
CA ILE A 53 10.58 -11.42 5.16
C ILE A 53 11.00 -12.87 4.90
N GLU A 54 10.50 -13.49 3.83
CA GLU A 54 10.89 -14.85 3.44
C GLU A 54 12.37 -14.90 3.04
N ALA A 55 12.85 -13.97 2.23
CA ALA A 55 14.26 -13.91 1.83
C ALA A 55 15.21 -13.76 3.04
N ASP A 56 14.83 -12.96 4.03
CA ASP A 56 15.63 -12.76 5.25
C ASP A 56 15.65 -14.00 6.16
N LYS A 57 14.65 -14.89 6.09
CA LYS A 57 14.65 -16.16 6.84
C LYS A 57 15.63 -17.20 6.27
N TYR A 58 16.01 -17.08 5.00
CA TYR A 58 16.90 -18.01 4.31
C TYR A 58 18.33 -17.48 4.14
N ARG A 59 18.67 -16.35 4.78
CA ARG A 59 20.04 -15.84 4.94
C ARG A 59 20.67 -16.34 6.23
#